data_AF-A0A0G4IU75-F1
#
_entry.id   AF-A0A0G4IU75-F1
#
_cell.length_a   1.000
_cell.length_b   1.000
_cell.length_c   1.000
_cell.angle_alpha   90.00
_cell.angle_beta   90.00
_cell.angle_gamma   90.00
#
_symmetry.space_group_name_H-M   'P 1'
#
loop_
_entity.id
_entity.type
_entity.pdbx_description
1 polymer ?
#
loop_
_entity_poly.entity_id
_entity_poly.type
_entity_poly.pdbx_seq_one_letter_code
_entity_poly.pdbx_strand_id
1 'polypeptide(L)' 'MEEGQAKAADAQAREALSVLHEISEALNTGLDRETLSILVSLCEAGVNPEALAMVVCELWRPVATTEGGDRC' A
#
# COMPACT_ATOMS: atom_id res chain seq x y z
N MET A 1 -25.77 -0.15 22.53
CA MET A 1 -25.66 0.69 21.33
C MET A 1 -24.24 0.55 20.77
N GLU A 2 -23.84 -0.65 20.33
CA GLU A 2 -22.43 -0.91 19.95
C GLU A 2 -22.29 -1.31 18.47
N GLU A 3 -23.34 -1.83 17.84
CA GLU A 3 -23.33 -2.28 16.44
C GLU A 3 -23.31 -1.14 15.39
N GLY A 4 -23.65 0.09 15.79
CA GLY A 4 -23.60 1.27 14.92
C GLY A 4 -22.18 1.81 14.67
N GLN A 5 -21.24 1.55 15.58
CA GLN A 5 -19.86 2.06 15.50
C GLN A 5 -18.97 1.18 14.62
N ALA A 6 -19.15 -0.15 14.68
CA ALA A 6 -18.36 -1.09 13.87
C ALA A 6 -18.58 -0.88 12.36
N LYS A 7 -19.82 -0.63 11.92
CA LYS A 7 -20.11 -0.32 10.51
C LYS A 7 -19.56 1.02 10.05
N ALA A 8 -19.54 2.03 10.93
CA ALA A 8 -19.00 3.34 10.60
C ALA A 8 -17.47 3.29 10.45
N ALA A 9 -16.78 2.57 11.35
CA ALA A 9 -15.34 2.36 11.26
C ALA A 9 -14.94 1.57 10.00
N ASP A 10 -15.70 0.52 9.65
CA ASP A 10 -15.44 -0.26 8.44
C ASP A 10 -15.64 0.57 7.15
N ALA A 11 -16.67 1.43 7.13
CA ALA A 11 -16.91 2.36 6.04
C ALA A 11 -15.77 3.39 5.90
N GLN A 12 -15.31 3.95 7.02
CA GLN A 12 -14.19 4.90 7.05
C GLN A 12 -12.88 4.26 6.58
N ALA A 13 -12.60 3.02 7.00
CA ALA A 13 -11.40 2.30 6.57
C ALA A 13 -11.40 2.03 5.05
N ARG A 14 -12.56 1.63 4.49
CA ARG A 14 -12.71 1.44 3.03
C ARG A 14 -12.55 2.73 2.24
N GLU A 15 -13.09 3.84 2.76
CA GLU A 15 -12.98 5.15 2.13
C GLU A 15 -11.52 5.64 2.17
N ALA A 16 -10.84 5.51 3.32
CA ALA A 16 -9.42 5.81 3.45
C ALA A 16 -8.56 4.98 2.49
N LEU A 17 -8.81 3.67 2.39
CA LEU A 17 -8.13 2.81 1.42
C LEU A 17 -8.41 3.20 -0.03
N SER A 18 -9.60 3.74 -0.34
CA SER A 18 -9.90 4.23 -1.68
C SER A 18 -9.09 5.48 -2.02
N VAL A 19 -9.04 6.45 -1.10
CA VAL A 19 -8.24 7.67 -1.28
C VAL A 19 -6.75 7.32 -1.41
N LEU A 20 -6.24 6.40 -0.60
CA LEU A 20 -4.85 5.95 -0.70
C LEU A 20 -4.56 5.24 -2.03
N HIS A 21 -5.50 4.47 -2.56
CA HIS A 21 -5.37 3.84 -3.88
C HIS A 21 -5.36 4.90 -5.00
N GLU A 22 -6.21 5.92 -4.92
CA GLU A 22 -6.20 7.04 -5.88
C GLU A 22 -4.88 7.81 -5.85
N ILE A 23 -4.30 8.04 -4.66
CA ILE A 23 -2.96 8.63 -4.51
C ILE A 23 -1.89 7.73 -5.14
N SER A 24 -1.97 6.42 -4.89
CA SER A 24 -1.07 5.41 -5.47
C SER A 24 -1.10 5.40 -7.01
N GLU A 25 -2.29 5.50 -7.62
CA GLU A 25 -2.46 5.63 -9.06
C GLU A 25 -1.93 6.97 -9.58
N ALA A 26 -2.18 8.08 -8.87
CA ALA A 26 -1.66 9.39 -9.24
C ALA A 26 -0.12 9.45 -9.23
N LEU A 27 0.51 8.75 -8.28
CA LEU A 27 1.96 8.58 -8.19
C LEU A 27 2.50 7.47 -9.11
N ASN A 28 1.61 6.80 -9.84
CA ASN A 28 1.94 5.75 -10.79
C ASN A 28 2.78 4.60 -10.18
N THR A 29 2.56 4.31 -8.89
CA THR A 29 3.30 3.27 -8.15
C THR A 29 2.91 1.86 -8.58
N GLY A 30 1.74 1.71 -9.21
CA GLY A 30 1.22 0.44 -9.71
C GLY A 30 0.68 -0.50 -8.64
N LEU A 31 0.56 -0.06 -7.38
CA LEU A 31 0.11 -0.90 -6.27
C LEU A 31 -1.39 -1.19 -6.34
N ASP A 32 -1.75 -2.48 -6.45
CA ASP A 32 -3.13 -2.95 -6.33
C ASP A 32 -3.72 -2.68 -4.93
N ARG A 33 -5.04 -2.53 -4.86
CA ARG A 33 -5.78 -2.29 -3.62
C ARG A 33 -5.53 -3.35 -2.54
N GLU A 34 -5.33 -4.61 -2.93
CA GLU A 34 -5.00 -5.70 -1.99
C GLU A 34 -3.60 -5.52 -1.41
N THR A 35 -2.60 -5.26 -2.26
CA THR A 35 -1.22 -4.95 -1.84
C THR A 35 -1.20 -3.75 -0.91
N LEU A 36 -1.91 -2.68 -1.26
CA LEU A 36 -1.98 -1.46 -0.46
C LEU A 36 -2.61 -1.70 0.91
N SER A 37 -3.64 -2.55 1.00
CA SER A 37 -4.22 -2.97 2.29
C SER A 37 -3.21 -3.71 3.17
N ILE A 38 -2.40 -4.60 2.58
CA ILE A 38 -1.35 -5.34 3.31
C ILE A 38 -0.28 -4.36 3.82
N LEU A 39 0.16 -3.42 2.98
CA LEU A 39 1.15 -2.41 3.36
C LEU A 39 0.64 -1.54 4.52
N VAL A 40 -0.63 -1.13 4.50
CA VAL A 40 -1.25 -0.39 5.61
C VAL A 40 -1.25 -1.23 6.88
N SER A 41 -1.66 -2.51 6.84
CA SER A 41 -1.62 -3.38 8.02
C SER A 41 -0.20 -3.60 8.57
N LEU A 42 0.82 -3.64 7.69
CA LEU A 42 2.22 -3.72 8.11
C LEU A 42 2.67 -2.41 8.79
N CYS A 43 2.30 -1.26 8.24
CA CYS A 43 2.56 0.05 8.85
C CYS A 43 1.86 0.18 10.22
N GLU A 44 0.62 -0.29 10.36
CA GLU A 44 -0.11 -0.33 11.64
C GLU A 44 0.56 -1.25 12.67
N ALA A 45 1.24 -2.31 12.22
CA ALA A 45 2.06 -3.17 13.08
C ALA A 45 3.40 -2.52 13.51
N GLY A 46 3.68 -1.28 13.08
CA GLY A 46 4.89 -0.54 13.43
C GLY A 46 6.07 -0.78 12.49
N VAL A 47 5.84 -1.36 11.31
CA VAL A 47 6.87 -1.48 10.27
C VAL A 47 7.21 -0.09 9.73
N ASN A 48 8.50 0.18 9.55
CA ASN A 48 8.97 1.44 8.97
C ASN A 48 8.55 1.53 7.48
N PRO A 49 7.79 2.58 7.09
CA PRO A 49 7.30 2.73 5.72
C PRO A 49 8.42 2.93 4.69
N GLU A 50 9.52 3.63 5.00
CA GLU A 50 10.67 3.74 4.09
C GLU A 50 11.33 2.37 3.83
N ALA A 51 11.52 1.56 4.87
CA ALA A 51 12.09 0.23 4.72
C ALA A 51 11.17 -0.70 3.92
N LEU A 52 9.86 -0.59 4.16
CA LEU A 52 8.84 -1.34 3.44
C LEU A 52 8.82 -0.96 1.95
N ALA A 53 8.91 0.34 1.63
CA ALA A 53 8.99 0.81 0.25
C ALA A 53 10.19 0.22 -0.49
N MET A 54 11.38 0.18 0.14
CA MET A 54 12.56 -0.43 -0.48
C MET A 54 12.37 -1.91 -0.79
N VAL A 55 11.76 -2.67 0.13
CA VAL A 55 11.49 -4.10 -0.07
C VAL A 55 10.46 -4.30 -1.18
N VAL A 56 9.40 -3.50 -1.20
CA VAL A 56 8.37 -3.57 -2.26
C VAL A 56 8.98 -3.24 -3.62
N CYS A 57 9.80 -2.17 -3.72
CA CYS A 57 10.53 -1.84 -4.94
C CYS A 57 11.49 -2.95 -5.38
N GLU A 58 12.18 -3.62 -4.44
CA GLU A 58 13.05 -4.76 -4.75
C GLU A 58 12.26 -5.96 -5.29
N LEU A 59 11.12 -6.28 -4.66
CA LEU A 59 10.24 -7.39 -5.08
C LEU A 59 9.58 -7.13 -6.43
N TRP A 60 9.32 -5.86 -6.75
CA TRP A 60 8.67 -5.41 -7.97
C TRP A 60 9.65 -5.09 -9.09
N ARG A 61 10.95 -5.11 -8.80
CA ARG A 61 11.96 -5.14 -9.84
C ARG A 61 11.72 -6.42 -10.64
N PRO A 62 11.29 -6.34 -11.91
CA PRO A 62 11.26 -7.53 -12.75
C PRO A 62 12.67 -8.12 -12.69
N VAL A 63 12.80 -9.44 -12.52
CA VAL A 63 14.10 -10.13 -12.51
C VAL A 63 14.84 -9.76 -13.79
N ALA A 64 15.61 -8.68 -13.72
CA ALA A 64 16.30 -8.14 -14.86
C ALA A 64 17.44 -9.12 -15.09
N THR A 65 17.34 -9.86 -16.18
CA THR A 65 18.52 -10.30 -16.92
C THR A 65 19.36 -9.05 -17.17
N THR A 66 20.29 -8.78 -16.26
CA THR A 66 21.54 -8.03 -16.41
C THR A 66 21.57 -6.59 -16.95
N GLU A 67 20.48 -5.93 -17.33
CA GLU A 67 20.59 -4.60 -17.95
C GLU A 67 19.75 -3.52 -17.26
N GLY A 68 20.43 -2.79 -16.38
CA GLY A 68 20.40 -1.33 -16.32
C GLY A 68 19.06 -0.62 -16.13
N GLY A 69 18.86 -0.07 -14.94
CA GLY A 69 17.95 1.04 -14.75
C GLY A 69 17.48 1.17 -13.32
N ASP A 70 18.23 1.94 -12.53
CA ASP A 70 17.72 2.65 -11.36
C ASP A 70 16.38 3.27 -11.73
N ARG A 71 15.29 2.65 -11.27
CA ARG A 71 13.96 3.21 -11.30
C ARG A 71 13.40 3.07 -9.90
N CYS A 72 13.78 4.04 -9.09
CA CYS A 72 12.92 4.65 -8.08
C CYS A 72 12.72 6.10 -8.52
#